data_AF-A0A1W1I0F2-F1
#
_entry.id   AF-A0A1W1I0F2-F1
#
_cell.length_a   1.000
_cell.length_b   1.000
_cell.length_c   1.000
_cell.angle_alpha   90.00
_cell.angle_beta   90.00
_cell.angle_gamma   90.00
#
_symmetry.space_group_name_H-M   'P 1'
#
loop_
_entity.id
_entity.type
_entity.pdbx_description
1 polymer ?
#
loop_
_entity_poly.entity_id
_entity_poly.type
_entity_poly.pdbx_seq_one_letter_code
_entity_poly.pdbx_strand_id
1 'polypeptide(L)'
;MTRRNGDWVQGLGLAATVLALSSLVVMDGLSWTSAPAYAGDRGEQRRDKRDDRQDDRQDARDTRQEGREAAKDAKEECKKADDKSNAECRREKRDAKDDARDAARDIRRN
;
A
#
# COMPACT_ATOMS: atom_id res chain seq x y z
N MET A 1 50.54 -22.59 70.91
CA MET A 1 50.48 -21.38 70.08
C MET A 1 50.10 -21.77 68.66
N THR A 2 48.89 -21.40 68.27
CA THR A 2 48.30 -21.57 66.94
C THR A 2 48.90 -20.58 65.94
N ARG A 3 49.15 -21.02 64.69
CA ARG A 3 48.77 -20.34 63.43
C ARG A 3 49.66 -20.82 62.28
N ARG A 4 49.04 -21.51 61.31
CA ARG A 4 49.31 -21.41 59.85
C ARG A 4 48.43 -22.43 59.12
N ASN A 5 47.15 -22.12 58.99
CA ASN A 5 46.20 -22.83 58.12
C ASN A 5 45.18 -21.78 57.66
N GLY A 6 45.58 -20.90 56.74
CA GLY A 6 44.76 -19.76 56.31
C GLY A 6 44.81 -19.43 54.82
N ASP A 7 45.75 -19.99 54.05
CA ASP A 7 45.98 -19.53 52.67
C ASP A 7 45.24 -20.35 51.60
N TRP A 8 44.68 -21.52 51.94
CA TRP A 8 43.95 -22.37 50.98
C TRP A 8 42.46 -22.01 50.81
N VAL A 9 41.89 -21.23 51.74
CA VAL A 9 40.45 -20.92 51.73
C VAL A 9 40.12 -19.66 50.93
N GLN A 10 41.12 -18.80 50.63
CA GLN A 10 40.91 -17.56 49.88
C GLN A 10 40.94 -17.74 48.35
N GLY A 11 41.58 -18.78 47.81
CA GLY A 11 41.66 -19.00 46.35
C GLY A 11 40.39 -19.57 45.72
N LEU A 12 39.66 -20.41 46.46
CA LEU A 12 38.44 -21.07 45.97
C LEU A 12 37.21 -20.16 45.98
N GLY A 13 37.17 -19.15 46.85
CA GLY A 13 36.05 -18.20 46.93
C GLY A 13 35.97 -17.24 45.74
N LEU A 14 37.11 -16.79 45.21
CA LEU A 14 37.15 -15.83 44.10
C LEU A 14 36.81 -16.46 42.75
N ALA A 15 37.16 -17.73 42.53
CA ALA A 15 36.80 -18.44 41.30
C ALA A 15 35.29 -18.73 41.20
N ALA A 16 34.63 -19.00 42.34
CA ALA A 16 33.19 -19.24 42.40
C ALA A 16 32.36 -17.97 42.18
N THR A 17 32.85 -16.80 42.61
CA THR A 17 32.15 -15.52 42.41
C THR A 17 32.23 -15.00 40.98
N VAL A 18 33.32 -15.26 40.26
CA VAL A 18 33.48 -14.82 38.85
C VAL A 18 32.57 -15.61 37.91
N LEU A 19 32.38 -16.91 38.16
CA LEU A 19 31.52 -17.77 37.33
C LEU A 19 30.01 -17.59 37.59
N ALA A 20 29.61 -17.26 38.83
CA ALA A 20 28.20 -17.07 39.16
C ALA A 20 27.62 -15.77 38.57
N LEU A 21 28.40 -14.69 38.50
CA LEU A 21 27.96 -13.40 37.96
C LEU A 21 27.86 -13.38 36.42
N SER A 22 28.50 -14.34 35.72
CA SER A 22 28.41 -14.43 34.25
C SER A 22 27.13 -15.09 33.74
N SER A 23 26.43 -15.87 34.58
CA SER A 23 25.23 -16.62 34.16
C SER A 23 23.93 -15.80 34.19
N LEU A 24 23.90 -14.69 34.93
CA LEU A 24 22.68 -13.88 35.12
C LEU A 24 22.47 -12.79 34.07
N VAL A 25 23.46 -12.51 33.21
CA VAL A 25 23.35 -11.47 32.17
C VAL A 25 22.82 -12.02 30.83
N VAL A 26 22.67 -13.34 30.70
CA VAL A 26 22.29 -13.96 29.41
C VAL A 26 20.77 -14.08 29.22
N MET A 27 19.94 -13.96 30.26
CA MET A 27 18.47 -14.15 30.13
C MET A 27 17.63 -12.88 29.92
N ASP A 28 18.20 -11.67 29.90
CA ASP A 28 17.43 -10.45 29.62
C ASP A 28 17.57 -9.93 28.18
N GLY A 29 18.49 -10.49 27.39
CA GLY A 29 18.79 -10.02 26.04
C GLY A 29 17.83 -10.50 24.93
N LEU A 30 16.94 -11.47 25.23
CA LEU A 30 16.15 -12.15 24.20
C LEU A 30 14.67 -11.74 24.12
N SER A 31 14.27 -10.68 24.83
CA SER A 31 12.84 -10.29 24.91
C SER A 31 12.48 -9.06 24.06
N TRP A 32 13.44 -8.43 23.37
CA TRP A 32 13.21 -7.13 22.70
C TRP A 32 13.40 -7.12 21.18
N THR A 33 13.69 -8.25 20.54
CA THR A 33 13.60 -8.34 19.08
C THR A 33 12.21 -8.82 18.68
N SER A 34 11.21 -7.94 18.84
CA SER A 34 10.02 -8.02 18.01
C SER A 34 10.45 -7.76 16.56
N ALA A 35 10.98 -8.79 15.90
CA ALA A 35 11.23 -8.75 14.47
C ALA A 35 9.88 -8.56 13.78
N PRO A 36 9.67 -7.50 12.99
CA PRO A 36 8.48 -7.41 12.18
C PRO A 36 8.63 -8.40 11.03
N ALA A 37 8.34 -9.67 11.26
CA ALA A 37 8.30 -10.72 10.24
C ALA A 37 7.10 -10.58 9.26
N TYR A 38 6.48 -9.39 9.18
CA TYR A 38 5.31 -9.08 8.34
C TYR A 38 5.48 -7.77 7.53
N ALA A 39 6.72 -7.35 7.26
CA ALA A 39 6.99 -6.13 6.51
C ALA A 39 6.85 -6.30 4.98
N GLY A 40 7.04 -7.52 4.45
CA GLY A 40 6.89 -7.85 3.02
C GLY A 40 5.44 -7.79 2.57
N ASP A 41 4.59 -8.64 3.15
CA ASP A 41 3.18 -8.78 2.74
C ASP A 41 2.39 -7.46 2.82
N ARG A 42 2.71 -6.59 3.78
CA ARG A 42 2.03 -5.29 3.91
C ARG A 42 2.55 -4.25 2.92
N GLY A 43 3.81 -4.35 2.52
CA GLY A 43 4.43 -3.49 1.51
C GLY A 43 3.94 -3.82 0.11
N GLU A 44 3.86 -5.10 -0.21
CA GLU A 44 3.36 -5.64 -1.48
C GLU A 44 1.89 -5.29 -1.68
N GLN A 45 1.02 -5.57 -0.70
CA GLN A 45 -0.39 -5.17 -0.77
C GLN A 45 -0.62 -3.66 -0.96
N ARG A 46 0.31 -2.80 -0.53
CA ARG A 46 0.22 -1.34 -0.75
C ARG A 46 0.66 -0.94 -2.16
N ARG A 47 1.54 -1.72 -2.80
CA ARG A 47 1.94 -1.52 -4.19
C ARG A 47 0.83 -1.98 -5.11
N ASP A 48 0.28 -3.17 -4.90
CA ASP A 48 -0.83 -3.71 -5.69
C ASP A 48 -2.00 -2.73 -5.71
N LYS A 49 -2.45 -2.25 -4.54
CA LYS A 49 -3.52 -1.23 -4.46
C LYS A 49 -3.19 0.12 -5.13
N ARG A 50 -1.91 0.47 -5.28
CA ARG A 50 -1.50 1.68 -6.00
C ARG A 50 -1.55 1.46 -7.50
N ASP A 51 -1.14 0.27 -7.94
CA ASP A 51 -1.15 -0.14 -9.35
C ASP A 51 -2.60 -0.26 -9.83
N ASP A 52 -3.48 -0.95 -9.09
CA ASP A 52 -4.92 -1.02 -9.38
C ASP A 52 -5.54 0.39 -9.54
N ARG A 53 -5.27 1.28 -8.57
CA ARG A 53 -5.77 2.67 -8.61
C ARG A 53 -5.19 3.46 -9.79
N GLN A 54 -3.97 3.13 -10.23
CA GLN A 54 -3.36 3.78 -11.39
C GLN A 54 -4.04 3.32 -12.67
N ASP A 55 -4.34 2.04 -12.78
CA ASP A 55 -5.07 1.45 -13.90
C ASP A 55 -6.49 2.02 -13.99
N ASP A 56 -7.24 2.07 -12.89
CA ASP A 56 -8.58 2.70 -12.87
C ASP A 56 -8.56 4.17 -13.32
N ARG A 57 -7.49 4.89 -12.99
CA ARG A 57 -7.32 6.29 -13.42
C ARG A 57 -7.04 6.40 -14.90
N GLN A 58 -6.30 5.45 -15.46
CA GLN A 58 -5.99 5.39 -16.88
C GLN A 58 -7.25 5.01 -17.66
N ASP A 59 -7.93 3.94 -17.27
CA ASP A 59 -9.18 3.49 -17.89
C ASP A 59 -10.24 4.59 -17.86
N ALA A 60 -10.42 5.26 -16.71
CA ALA A 60 -11.34 6.38 -16.61
C ALA A 60 -10.94 7.58 -17.49
N ARG A 61 -9.67 7.77 -17.83
CA ARG A 61 -9.27 8.81 -18.80
C ARG A 61 -9.64 8.36 -20.20
N ASP A 62 -9.37 7.12 -20.54
CA ASP A 62 -9.61 6.57 -21.88
C ASP A 62 -11.11 6.56 -22.19
N THR A 63 -11.96 6.11 -21.26
CA THR A 63 -13.43 6.21 -21.38
C THR A 63 -13.90 7.64 -21.64
N ARG A 64 -13.29 8.65 -21.00
CA ARG A 64 -13.65 10.06 -21.24
C ARG A 64 -13.21 10.55 -22.61
N GLN A 65 -12.11 10.03 -23.16
CA GLN A 65 -11.63 10.41 -24.47
C GLN A 65 -12.45 9.74 -25.56
N GLU A 66 -12.65 8.43 -25.46
CA GLU A 66 -13.52 7.66 -26.35
C GLU A 66 -14.94 8.25 -26.38
N GLY A 67 -15.53 8.54 -25.23
CA GLY A 67 -16.83 9.20 -25.17
C GLY A 67 -16.86 10.60 -25.77
N ARG A 68 -15.74 11.34 -25.78
CA ARG A 68 -15.65 12.65 -26.47
C ARG A 68 -15.57 12.50 -27.97
N GLU A 69 -14.84 11.51 -28.46
CA GLU A 69 -14.74 11.15 -29.88
C GLU A 69 -16.12 10.70 -30.37
N ALA A 70 -16.71 9.69 -29.73
CA ALA A 70 -18.04 9.17 -30.05
C ALA A 70 -19.12 10.25 -30.03
N ALA A 71 -19.10 11.17 -29.05
CA ALA A 71 -20.06 12.27 -29.00
C ALA A 71 -19.83 13.35 -30.09
N LYS A 72 -18.62 13.46 -30.66
CA LYS A 72 -18.42 14.28 -31.87
C LYS A 72 -19.03 13.57 -33.07
N ASP A 73 -18.77 12.28 -33.23
CA ASP A 73 -19.22 11.50 -34.37
C ASP A 73 -20.75 11.41 -34.40
N ALA A 74 -21.38 11.08 -33.27
CA ALA A 74 -22.83 11.08 -33.11
C ALA A 74 -23.46 12.44 -33.45
N LYS A 75 -22.76 13.55 -33.17
CA LYS A 75 -23.24 14.88 -33.57
C LYS A 75 -23.17 15.09 -35.08
N GLU A 76 -22.09 14.67 -35.71
CA GLU A 76 -21.96 14.79 -37.17
C GLU A 76 -22.97 13.88 -37.87
N GLU A 77 -23.23 12.69 -37.36
CA GLU A 77 -24.31 11.82 -37.83
C GLU A 77 -25.69 12.45 -37.64
N CYS A 78 -25.98 13.02 -36.46
CA CYS A 78 -27.23 13.73 -36.19
C CYS A 78 -27.48 14.88 -37.18
N LYS A 79 -26.44 15.65 -37.52
CA LYS A 79 -26.56 16.71 -38.54
C LYS A 79 -26.77 16.15 -39.95
N LYS A 80 -26.16 15.01 -40.28
CA LYS A 80 -26.30 14.37 -41.61
C LYS A 80 -27.68 13.75 -41.80
N ALA A 81 -28.30 13.26 -40.72
CA ALA A 81 -29.65 12.72 -40.75
C ALA A 81 -30.70 13.80 -41.06
N ASP A 82 -30.42 15.07 -40.77
CA ASP A 82 -31.31 16.24 -40.99
C ASP A 82 -32.70 16.15 -40.32
N ASP A 83 -32.92 15.11 -39.50
CA ASP A 83 -34.17 14.85 -38.78
C ASP A 83 -34.32 15.66 -37.48
N LYS A 84 -33.23 16.27 -37.00
CA LYS A 84 -33.16 16.99 -35.72
C LYS A 84 -32.60 18.39 -35.92
N SER A 85 -33.06 19.31 -35.08
CA SER A 85 -32.49 20.66 -35.05
C SER A 85 -31.05 20.65 -34.55
N ASN A 86 -30.24 21.63 -34.96
CA ASN A 86 -28.86 21.78 -34.45
C ASN A 86 -28.80 21.89 -32.92
N ALA A 87 -29.86 22.44 -32.30
CA ALA A 87 -29.99 22.52 -30.85
C ALA A 87 -30.12 21.13 -30.22
N GLU A 88 -30.90 20.22 -30.82
CA GLU A 88 -31.05 18.84 -30.37
C GLU A 88 -29.74 18.07 -30.54
N CYS A 89 -29.08 18.14 -31.70
CA CYS A 89 -27.77 17.50 -31.87
C CYS A 89 -26.71 18.02 -30.87
N ARG A 90 -26.80 19.30 -30.45
CA ARG A 90 -25.93 19.84 -29.40
C ARG A 90 -26.28 19.31 -28.01
N ARG A 91 -27.55 19.05 -27.72
CA ARG A 91 -28.00 18.44 -26.46
C ARG A 91 -27.55 16.99 -26.38
N GLU A 92 -27.82 16.19 -27.39
CA GLU A 92 -27.40 14.78 -27.44
C GLU A 92 -25.89 14.61 -27.30
N LYS A 93 -25.11 15.50 -27.93
CA LYS A 93 -23.65 15.53 -27.73
C LYS A 93 -23.25 15.82 -26.27
N ARG A 94 -24.01 16.68 -25.56
CA ARG A 94 -23.73 16.95 -24.14
C ARG A 94 -24.08 15.72 -23.30
N ASP A 95 -25.24 15.13 -23.55
CA ASP A 95 -25.73 13.96 -22.83
C ASP A 95 -24.76 12.78 -22.98
N ALA A 96 -24.35 12.45 -24.21
CA ALA A 96 -23.35 11.40 -24.46
C ALA A 96 -22.00 11.66 -23.76
N LYS A 97 -21.58 12.93 -23.64
CA LYS A 97 -20.36 13.28 -22.88
C LYS A 97 -20.55 13.17 -21.38
N ASP A 98 -21.77 13.39 -20.88
CA ASP A 98 -22.10 13.25 -19.47
C ASP A 98 -22.16 11.76 -19.10
N ASP A 99 -22.78 10.93 -19.94
CA ASP A 99 -22.76 9.46 -19.79
C ASP A 99 -21.32 8.91 -19.71
N ALA A 100 -20.44 9.36 -20.61
CA ALA A 100 -19.03 8.95 -20.58
C ALA A 100 -18.29 9.44 -19.32
N ARG A 101 -18.68 10.58 -18.75
CA ARG A 101 -18.11 11.07 -17.49
C ARG A 101 -18.59 10.25 -16.30
N ASP A 102 -19.85 9.80 -16.34
CA ASP A 102 -20.45 8.95 -15.31
C ASP A 102 -19.85 7.54 -15.34
N ALA A 103 -19.76 6.92 -16.52
CA ALA A 103 -19.03 5.66 -16.69
C ALA A 103 -17.59 5.75 -16.15
N ALA A 104 -16.88 6.83 -16.48
CA ALA A 104 -15.53 7.08 -15.97
C ALA A 104 -15.46 7.48 -14.48
N ARG A 105 -16.58 7.84 -13.83
CA ARG A 105 -16.63 8.01 -12.37
C ARG A 105 -16.84 6.66 -11.70
N ASP A 106 -17.58 5.76 -12.33
CA ASP A 106 -17.88 4.43 -11.83
C ASP A 106 -16.64 3.53 -11.89
N ILE A 107 -15.83 3.61 -12.96
CA ILE A 107 -14.52 2.94 -13.04
C ILE A 107 -13.63 3.29 -11.83
N ARG A 108 -13.53 4.58 -11.46
CA ARG A 108 -12.70 5.00 -10.31
C ARG A 108 -13.30 4.65 -8.94
N ARG A 109 -14.54 4.16 -8.92
CA ARG A 109 -15.27 3.82 -7.69
C ARG A 109 -15.28 2.32 -7.42
N ASN A 110 -14.98 1.50 -8.43
CA ASN A 110 -14.49 0.14 -8.22
C ASN A 110 -13.16 0.16 -7.46
#